data_AF-A0AAW2RAD9-F1
#
_entry.id   AF-A0AAW2RAD9-F1
#
_cell.length_a   1.000
_cell.length_b   1.000
_cell.length_c   1.000
_cell.angle_alpha   90.00
_cell.angle_beta   90.00
_cell.angle_gamma   90.00
#
_symmetry.space_group_name_H-M   'P 1'
#
loop_
_entity.id
_entity.type
_entity.pdbx_description
1 polymer ?
#
loop_
_entity_poly.entity_id
_entity_poly.type
_entity_poly.pdbx_seq_one_letter_code
_entity_poly.pdbx_strand_id
1 'polypeptide(L)'
;MPGGVFLYVDVRDVGNAHVLAFENPSAKGRYCLIAKALYTYEALNILRHLYPTLNLPKSSEEKVSAIPPYQVSNEKAKSLGISFISVEKSLKDTVESLKERNLISFTL
;
A
#
# COMPACT_ATOMS: atom_id res chain seq x y z
N MET A 1 0.03 -12.80 12.20
CA MET A 1 -0.08 -13.78 11.09
C MET A 1 1.32 -14.22 10.68
N PRO A 2 1.66 -15.51 10.78
CA PRO A 2 3.02 -15.96 10.51
C PRO A 2 3.29 -15.85 9.01
N GLY A 3 4.17 -14.91 8.62
CA GLY A 3 4.52 -14.62 7.23
C GLY A 3 4.41 -13.15 6.84
N GLY A 4 3.57 -12.33 7.49
CA GLY A 4 3.60 -10.87 7.38
C GLY A 4 3.30 -10.26 6.00
N VAL A 5 2.44 -10.86 5.17
CA VAL A 5 1.95 -10.24 3.92
C VAL A 5 0.78 -9.29 4.22
N PHE A 6 0.86 -8.06 3.72
CA PHE A 6 -0.18 -7.04 3.79
C PHE A 6 -0.57 -6.56 2.40
N LEU A 7 -1.84 -6.16 2.26
CA LEU A 7 -2.41 -5.63 1.03
C LEU A 7 -2.45 -4.10 1.12
N TYR A 8 -1.85 -3.44 0.14
CA TYR A 8 -1.73 -1.99 0.10
C TYR A 8 -2.64 -1.40 -0.98
N VAL A 9 -3.27 -0.28 -0.63
CA VAL A 9 -4.01 0.59 -1.55
C VAL A 9 -3.92 2.02 -1.00
N ASP A 10 -3.84 3.00 -1.89
CA ASP A 10 -3.83 4.41 -1.50
C ASP A 10 -5.25 4.89 -1.16
N VAL A 11 -5.40 5.67 -0.09
CA VAL A 11 -6.71 6.18 0.35
C VAL A 11 -7.39 7.04 -0.70
N ARG A 12 -6.64 7.73 -1.58
CA ARG A 12 -7.18 8.50 -2.70
C ARG A 12 -7.82 7.60 -3.74
N ASP A 13 -7.19 6.45 -4.03
CA ASP A 13 -7.77 5.46 -4.95
C ASP A 13 -9.05 4.88 -4.36
N VAL A 14 -9.10 4.64 -3.04
CA VAL A 14 -10.31 4.19 -2.35
C VAL A 14 -11.41 5.23 -2.47
N GLY A 15 -11.13 6.51 -2.17
CA GLY A 15 -12.12 7.59 -2.31
C GLY A 15 -12.67 7.70 -3.73
N ASN A 16 -11.78 7.73 -4.73
CA ASN A 16 -12.15 7.80 -6.14
C ASN A 16 -12.97 6.57 -6.58
N ALA A 17 -12.61 5.38 -6.11
CA ALA A 17 -13.34 4.16 -6.43
C ALA A 17 -14.80 4.19 -5.97
N HIS A 18 -15.05 4.74 -4.79
CA HIS A 18 -16.41 4.87 -4.27
C HIS A 18 -17.24 5.80 -5.14
N VAL A 19 -16.69 6.96 -5.53
CA VAL A 19 -17.36 7.91 -6.43
C VAL A 19 -17.64 7.25 -7.80
N LEU A 20 -16.63 6.65 -8.42
CA LEU A 20 -16.76 6.02 -9.74
C LEU A 20 -17.75 4.84 -9.75
N ALA A 21 -17.77 4.04 -8.68
CA ALA A 21 -18.73 2.95 -8.54
C ALA A 21 -20.16 3.47 -8.33
N PHE A 22 -20.33 4.60 -7.63
CA PHE A 22 -21.64 5.21 -7.42
C PHE A 22 -22.18 5.87 -8.70
N GLU A 23 -21.34 6.58 -9.44
CA GLU A 23 -21.74 7.34 -10.62
C GLU A 23 -21.95 6.48 -11.87
N ASN A 24 -21.34 5.29 -11.94
CA ASN A 24 -21.45 4.40 -13.09
C ASN A 24 -22.67 3.46 -12.96
N PRO A 25 -23.74 3.62 -13.77
CA PRO A 25 -24.94 2.78 -13.66
C PRO A 25 -24.71 1.30 -13.97
N SER A 26 -23.59 0.98 -14.63
CA SER A 26 -23.20 -0.41 -14.94
C SER A 26 -22.42 -1.07 -13.79
N ALA A 27 -22.01 -0.31 -12.77
CA ALA A 27 -21.28 -0.85 -11.64
C ALA A 27 -22.18 -1.76 -10.79
N LYS A 28 -21.69 -2.95 -10.43
CA LYS A 28 -22.47 -3.93 -9.67
C LYS A 28 -21.61 -4.91 -8.89
N GLY A 29 -22.09 -5.32 -7.73
CA GLY A 29 -21.43 -6.30 -6.87
C GLY A 29 -20.15 -5.76 -6.22
N ARG A 30 -19.14 -6.61 -6.06
CA ARG A 30 -17.93 -6.31 -5.27
C ARG A 30 -16.74 -5.89 -6.15
N TYR A 31 -15.89 -5.01 -5.63
CA TYR A 31 -14.68 -4.50 -6.26
C TYR A 31 -13.50 -4.63 -5.29
N CYS A 32 -12.43 -5.33 -5.69
CA CYS A 32 -11.22 -5.45 -4.87
C CYS A 32 -10.29 -4.28 -5.15
N LEU A 33 -10.08 -3.42 -4.14
CA LEU A 33 -9.21 -2.25 -4.21
C LEU A 33 -7.86 -2.57 -3.57
N ILE A 34 -6.97 -3.18 -4.35
CA ILE A 34 -5.63 -3.57 -3.91
C ILE A 34 -4.66 -3.18 -5.00
N ALA A 35 -3.67 -2.35 -4.69
CA ALA A 35 -2.59 -2.00 -5.60
C ALA A 35 -1.51 -3.08 -5.63
N LYS A 36 -1.08 -3.57 -4.46
CA LYS A 36 -0.04 -4.60 -4.33
C LYS A 36 -0.15 -5.36 -3.00
N ALA A 37 0.16 -6.65 -3.03
CA ALA A 37 0.44 -7.45 -1.83
C ALA A 37 1.95 -7.45 -1.59
N LEU A 38 2.39 -7.13 -0.38
CA LEU A 38 3.80 -7.09 0.00
C LEU A 38 4.01 -7.78 1.33
N TYR A 39 5.13 -8.47 1.47
CA TYR A 39 5.68 -8.80 2.77
C TYR A 39 6.05 -7.53 3.54
N THR A 40 5.99 -7.61 4.87
CA THR A 40 6.34 -6.50 5.77
C THR A 40 7.77 -6.01 5.51
N TYR A 41 8.72 -6.92 5.27
CA TYR A 41 10.11 -6.56 4.98
C TYR A 41 10.26 -5.78 3.66
N GLU A 42 9.42 -6.07 2.64
CA GLU A 42 9.45 -5.34 1.38
C GLU A 42 9.01 -3.88 1.58
N ALA A 43 7.94 -3.66 2.35
CA ALA A 43 7.50 -2.31 2.71
C ALA A 43 8.55 -1.57 3.55
N LEU A 44 9.20 -2.26 4.50
CA LEU A 44 10.31 -1.69 5.28
C LEU A 44 11.51 -1.34 4.39
N ASN A 45 11.84 -2.16 3.39
CA ASN A 45 12.92 -1.86 2.43
C ASN A 45 12.62 -0.63 1.59
N ILE A 46 11.38 -0.46 1.12
CA ILE A 46 10.94 0.76 0.44
C ILE A 46 11.16 1.98 1.35
N LEU A 47 10.71 1.90 2.61
CA LEU A 47 10.87 3.00 3.56
C LEU A 47 12.34 3.32 3.87
N ARG A 48 13.21 2.31 4.01
CA ARG A 48 14.65 2.51 4.20
C ARG A 48 15.30 3.20 3.01
N HIS A 49 14.89 2.86 1.79
CA HIS A 49 15.41 3.50 0.60
C HIS A 49 14.96 4.98 0.49
N LEU A 50 13.70 5.25 0.81
CA LEU A 50 13.15 6.61 0.79
C LEU A 50 13.68 7.48 1.95
N TYR A 51 13.90 6.88 3.12
CA TYR A 51 14.25 7.56 4.37
C TYR A 51 15.37 6.81 5.12
N PRO A 52 16.62 6.86 4.63
CA PRO A 52 17.73 6.09 5.20
C PRO A 52 18.11 6.48 6.62
N THR A 53 17.72 7.68 7.08
CA THR A 53 17.94 8.17 8.45
C THR A 53 16.86 7.72 9.42
N LEU A 54 15.77 7.12 8.94
CA LEU A 54 14.70 6.65 9.82
C LEU A 54 15.14 5.35 10.52
N ASN A 55 15.14 5.36 11.85
CA ASN A 55 15.43 4.19 12.67
C ASN A 55 14.30 3.15 12.59
N LEU A 56 14.29 2.38 11.50
CA LEU A 56 13.32 1.32 11.26
C LEU A 56 13.81 0.00 11.88
N PRO A 57 12.89 -0.85 12.40
CA PRO A 57 13.25 -2.19 12.85
C PRO A 57 14.01 -2.93 11.76
N LYS A 58 15.08 -3.65 12.13
CA LYS A 58 15.77 -4.56 11.20
C LYS A 58 14.77 -5.63 10.77
N SER A 59 14.61 -5.81 9.46
CA SER A 59 13.84 -6.96 8.96
C SER A 59 14.64 -8.20 9.30
N SER A 60 14.02 -9.19 9.93
CA SER A 60 14.61 -10.53 9.99
C SER A 60 14.61 -11.08 8.56
N GLU A 61 15.70 -10.89 7.82
CA GLU A 61 15.82 -11.26 6.41
C GLU A 61 15.76 -12.78 6.16
N GLU A 62 15.69 -13.62 7.20
CA GLU A 62 16.20 -15.00 7.05
C GLU A 62 15.16 -16.14 7.10
N LYS A 63 13.85 -15.86 7.14
CA LYS A 63 12.84 -16.93 6.95
C LYS A 63 11.63 -16.47 6.13
N VAL A 64 11.86 -15.69 5.08
CA VAL A 64 10.80 -15.43 4.09
C VAL A 64 10.54 -16.75 3.37
N SER A 65 9.32 -17.26 3.48
CA SER A 65 8.94 -18.47 2.74
C SER A 65 9.24 -18.25 1.26
N ALA A 66 9.75 -19.26 0.54
CA ALA A 66 9.98 -19.21 -0.91
C ALA A 66 8.69 -18.96 -1.75
N ILE A 67 7.59 -18.61 -1.10
CA ILE A 67 6.27 -18.39 -1.66
C ILE A 67 6.12 -16.89 -1.94
N PRO A 68 5.81 -16.47 -3.16
CA PRO A 68 5.51 -15.07 -3.44
C PRO A 68 4.24 -14.62 -2.68
N PRO A 69 4.06 -13.31 -2.40
CA PRO A 69 2.80 -12.81 -1.89
C PRO A 69 1.65 -13.25 -2.80
N TYR A 70 0.55 -13.71 -2.22
CA TYR A 70 -0.64 -14.01 -3.01
C TYR A 70 -1.12 -12.75 -3.73
N GLN A 71 -1.59 -12.91 -4.96
CA GLN A 71 -2.14 -11.80 -5.73
C GLN A 71 -3.66 -11.81 -5.66
N VAL A 72 -4.25 -10.63 -5.58
CA VAL A 72 -5.70 -10.44 -5.67
C VAL A 72 -5.99 -9.66 -6.94
N SER A 73 -6.88 -10.19 -7.77
CA SER A 73 -7.29 -9.50 -8.99
C SER A 73 -7.97 -8.18 -8.65
N ASN A 74 -7.47 -7.09 -9.25
CA ASN A 74 -8.05 -5.76 -9.18
C ASN A 74 -8.59 -5.29 -10.55
N GLU A 75 -8.71 -6.19 -11.53
CA GLU A 75 -9.14 -5.86 -12.90
C GLU A 75 -10.53 -5.25 -12.94
N LYS A 76 -11.45 -5.76 -12.11
CA LYS A 76 -12.79 -5.19 -11.99
C LYS A 76 -12.78 -3.77 -11.39
N ALA A 77 -11.83 -3.45 -10.51
CA ALA A 77 -11.67 -2.08 -10.02
C ALA A 77 -11.11 -1.17 -11.11
N LYS A 78 -10.13 -1.63 -11.89
CA LYS A 78 -9.63 -0.88 -13.06
C LYS A 78 -10.73 -0.62 -14.09
N SER A 79 -11.71 -1.51 -14.23
CA SER A 79 -12.85 -1.29 -15.13
C SER A 79 -13.79 -0.14 -14.69
N LEU A 80 -13.63 0.41 -13.48
CA LEU A 80 -14.29 1.66 -13.07
C LEU A 80 -13.57 2.92 -13.59
N GLY A 81 -12.38 2.78 -14.20
CA GLY A 81 -11.52 3.90 -14.61
C GLY A 81 -10.46 4.27 -13.58
N ILE A 82 -10.25 3.47 -12.54
CA ILE A 82 -9.24 3.72 -11.49
C ILE A 82 -7.85 3.35 -12.02
N SER A 83 -6.88 4.23 -11.78
CA SER A 83 -5.46 3.93 -11.88
C SER A 83 -4.85 3.94 -10.49
N PHE A 84 -4.27 2.82 -10.07
CA PHE A 84 -3.74 2.68 -8.71
C PHE A 84 -2.43 3.45 -8.53
N ILE A 85 -2.36 4.24 -7.47
CA ILE A 85 -1.13 4.87 -6.99
C ILE A 85 -0.18 3.79 -6.48
N SER A 86 1.11 3.93 -6.79
CA SER A 86 2.12 2.96 -6.36
C SER A 86 2.28 2.94 -4.84
N VAL A 87 2.62 1.78 -4.29
CA VAL A 87 2.82 1.63 -2.84
C VAL A 87 3.96 2.52 -2.34
N GLU A 88 5.02 2.69 -3.14
CA GLU A 88 6.15 3.57 -2.83
C GLU A 88 5.68 5.03 -2.66
N LYS A 89 4.82 5.52 -3.55
CA LYS A 89 4.25 6.86 -3.45
C LYS A 89 3.33 6.98 -2.23
N SER A 90 2.47 5.98 -2.00
CA SER A 90 1.55 5.98 -0.87
C SER A 90 2.29 5.97 0.48
N LEU A 91 3.34 5.14 0.61
CA LEU A 91 4.22 5.12 1.78
C LEU A 91 4.96 6.43 1.97
N LYS A 92 5.50 7.03 0.88
CA LYS A 92 6.16 8.33 0.93
C LYS A 92 5.21 9.41 1.47
N ASP A 93 4.04 9.55 0.85
CA ASP A 93 3.04 10.56 1.20
C ASP A 93 2.52 10.35 2.64
N THR A 94 2.43 9.08 3.10
CA THR A 94 2.07 8.76 4.49
C THR A 94 3.12 9.26 5.48
N VAL A 95 4.42 9.01 5.22
CA VAL A 95 5.50 9.47 6.10
C VAL A 95 5.55 11.00 6.16
N GLU A 96 5.42 11.68 5.02
CA GLU A 96 5.39 13.16 5.00
C GLU A 96 4.18 13.71 5.75
N SER A 97 2.97 13.13 5.55
CA SER A 97 1.77 13.55 6.30
C SER A 97 1.90 13.35 7.81
N LEU A 98 2.52 12.24 8.25
CA LEU A 98 2.80 12.00 9.67
C LEU A 98 3.81 13.03 10.23
N LYS A 99 4.82 13.40 9.44
CA LYS A 99 5.82 14.41 9.81
C LYS A 99 5.19 15.80 9.91
N GLU A 100 4.41 16.22 8.91
CA GLU A 100 3.70 17.50 8.89
C GLU A 100 2.75 17.67 10.08
N ARG A 101 2.19 16.56 10.57
CA ARG A 101 1.29 16.52 11.73
C ARG A 101 2.02 16.32 13.07
N ASN A 102 3.35 16.32 13.09
CA ASN A 102 4.18 16.07 14.26
C ASN A 102 3.87 14.73 14.97
N LEU A 103 3.45 13.72 14.22
CA LEU A 103 3.14 12.37 14.74
C LEU A 103 4.37 11.46 14.74
N ILE A 104 5.41 11.81 13.98
CA ILE A 104 6.71 11.15 13.96
C ILE A 104 7.81 12.20 13.94
N SER A 105 8.94 11.91 14.60
CA SER A 105 10.14 12.75 14.58
C SER A 105 11.30 11.97 13.96
N PHE A 106 12.02 12.61 13.04
CA PHE A 106 13.33 12.12 12.61
C PHE A 106 14.35 12.60 13.63
N THR A 107 14.69 11.75 14.59
CA THR A 107 15.82 12.03 15.48
C THR A 107 17.09 11.96 14.62
N LEU A 108 17.80 13.08 14.49
CA LEU A 108 19.16 13.11 13.95
C LEU A 108 20.13 12.35 14.87
#